data_AF-F4FY34-F1
#
_entry.id   AF-F4FY34-F1
#
_cell.length_a   1.000
_cell.length_b   1.000
_cell.length_c   1.000
_cell.angle_alpha   90.00
_cell.angle_beta   90.00
_cell.angle_gamma   90.00
#
_symmetry.space_group_name_H-M   'P 1'
#
loop_
_entity.id
_entity.type
_entity.pdbx_description
1 polymer ?
#
loop_
_entity_poly.entity_id
_entity_poly.type
_entity_poly.pdbx_seq_one_letter_code
_entity_poly.pdbx_strand_id
1 'polypeptide(L)'
;MIKYSLSLISFSFVLFLLMERLNLPLALAALSSLSFWTGLGILVFKKVGWGRGKVYYLTLVIYLLYHSFLYSFVLGILEPGGLKQASDQVIGAGFGFEVPTPPVYFPLWVSQAFAFWVIFKGYEAIVVPFTLFIGAVLGNLLGLNVRAIFKLYNVTETKAARSIITLPALGIVSGTSCCLALPSIVLYSVALSFPILSPSILALLSSSTYFSLVYYGLPIISSVALYLNLRVLSKATRACELGKSAFKSTLS
;
A
#
# COMPACT_ATOMS: atom_id res chain seq x y z
N MET A 1 -21.83 -3.02 -13.12
CA MET A 1 -20.55 -2.92 -12.37
C MET A 1 -19.60 -4.09 -12.65
N ILE A 2 -19.95 -5.35 -12.35
CA ILE A 2 -19.06 -6.50 -12.66
C ILE A 2 -18.77 -6.60 -14.16
N LYS A 3 -19.80 -6.43 -15.01
CA LYS A 3 -19.64 -6.38 -16.48
C LYS A 3 -18.62 -5.33 -16.94
N TYR A 4 -18.64 -4.13 -16.37
CA TYR A 4 -17.70 -3.05 -16.71
C TYR A 4 -16.27 -3.37 -16.25
N SER A 5 -16.10 -3.91 -15.05
CA SER A 5 -14.79 -4.35 -14.55
C SER A 5 -14.18 -5.42 -15.45
N LEU A 6 -14.94 -6.47 -15.78
CA LEU A 6 -14.49 -7.52 -16.69
C LEU A 6 -14.18 -6.95 -18.08
N SER A 7 -15.02 -6.05 -18.60
CA SER A 7 -14.76 -5.38 -19.88
C SER A 7 -13.45 -4.59 -19.88
N LEU A 8 -13.11 -3.89 -18.79
CA LEU A 8 -11.86 -3.14 -18.68
C LEU A 8 -10.63 -4.05 -18.57
N ILE A 9 -10.73 -5.14 -17.81
CA ILE A 9 -9.66 -6.14 -17.69
C ILE A 9 -9.43 -6.84 -19.04
N SER A 10 -10.50 -7.26 -19.72
CA SER A 10 -10.42 -7.85 -21.05
C SER A 10 -9.87 -6.86 -22.08
N PHE A 11 -10.31 -5.60 -22.05
CA PHE A 11 -9.80 -4.54 -22.93
C PHE A 11 -8.30 -4.31 -22.72
N SER A 12 -7.83 -4.28 -21.47
CA SER A 12 -6.41 -4.21 -21.14
C SER A 12 -5.60 -5.35 -21.78
N PHE A 13 -6.09 -6.58 -21.65
CA PHE A 13 -5.42 -7.76 -22.20
C PHE A 13 -5.39 -7.73 -23.74
N VAL A 14 -6.49 -7.32 -24.37
CA VAL A 14 -6.56 -7.15 -25.83
C VAL A 14 -5.57 -6.08 -26.30
N LEU A 15 -5.51 -4.94 -25.63
CA LEU A 15 -4.53 -3.89 -25.95
C LEU A 15 -3.09 -4.40 -25.83
N PHE A 16 -2.78 -5.15 -24.77
CA PHE A 16 -1.48 -5.76 -24.59
C PHE A 16 -1.10 -6.70 -25.75
N LEU A 17 -1.99 -7.60 -26.15
CA LEU A 17 -1.75 -8.51 -27.29
C LEU A 17 -1.57 -7.75 -28.61
N LEU A 18 -2.32 -6.67 -28.82
CA LEU A 18 -2.16 -5.82 -30.00
C LEU A 18 -0.80 -5.11 -30.00
N MET A 19 -0.35 -4.62 -28.84
CA MET A 19 0.97 -4.00 -28.70
C MET A 19 2.10 -4.99 -28.98
N GLU A 20 2.03 -6.17 -28.37
CA GLU A 20 3.02 -7.25 -28.56
C GLU A 20 3.12 -7.67 -30.04
N ARG A 21 1.99 -7.81 -30.73
CA ARG A 21 1.96 -8.31 -32.12
C ARG A 21 2.22 -7.25 -33.18
N LEU A 22 1.77 -6.01 -32.96
CA LEU A 22 1.77 -4.97 -33.99
C LEU A 22 2.82 -3.87 -33.73
N ASN A 23 3.66 -4.02 -32.70
CA ASN A 23 4.67 -3.03 -32.30
C ASN A 23 4.09 -1.61 -32.16
N LEU A 24 2.92 -1.52 -31.51
CA LEU A 24 2.23 -0.24 -31.32
C LEU A 24 3.00 0.70 -30.37
N PRO A 25 2.67 2.01 -30.35
CA PRO A 25 3.32 2.96 -29.46
C PRO A 25 3.28 2.54 -27.99
N LEU A 26 4.42 2.58 -27.31
CA LEU A 26 4.55 2.24 -25.89
C LEU A 26 3.67 3.09 -24.96
N ALA A 27 3.25 4.29 -25.40
CA ALA A 27 2.28 5.11 -24.67
C ALA A 27 0.94 4.39 -24.42
N LEU A 28 0.57 3.39 -25.25
CA LEU A 28 -0.61 2.55 -25.03
C LEU A 28 -0.47 1.60 -23.82
N ALA A 29 0.76 1.40 -23.33
CA ALA A 29 1.02 0.63 -22.11
C ALA A 29 0.29 1.25 -20.91
N ALA A 30 0.29 2.58 -20.82
CA ALA A 30 -0.47 3.29 -19.78
C ALA A 30 -1.96 3.04 -19.90
N LEU A 31 -2.53 3.06 -21.11
CA LEU A 31 -3.96 2.81 -21.30
C LEU A 31 -4.33 1.37 -20.92
N SER A 32 -3.53 0.39 -21.34
CA SER A 32 -3.73 -1.02 -20.97
C SER A 32 -3.65 -1.19 -19.45
N SER A 33 -2.61 -0.64 -18.81
CA SER A 33 -2.41 -0.77 -17.37
C SER A 33 -3.49 -0.05 -16.55
N LEU A 34 -3.80 1.20 -16.88
CA LEU A 34 -4.87 1.95 -16.20
C LEU A 34 -6.23 1.25 -16.37
N SER A 35 -6.52 0.66 -17.53
CA SER A 35 -7.75 -0.12 -17.73
C SER A 35 -7.80 -1.33 -16.81
N PHE A 36 -6.71 -2.10 -16.71
CA PHE A 36 -6.63 -3.26 -15.81
C PHE A 36 -6.87 -2.87 -14.36
N TRP A 37 -6.10 -1.91 -13.85
CA TRP A 37 -6.14 -1.50 -12.45
C TRP A 37 -7.43 -0.77 -12.10
N THR A 38 -8.03 -0.02 -13.02
CA THR A 38 -9.36 0.57 -12.84
C THR A 38 -10.43 -0.52 -12.79
N GLY A 39 -10.34 -1.52 -13.68
CA GLY A 39 -11.23 -2.68 -13.66
C GLY A 39 -11.18 -3.42 -12.32
N LEU A 40 -9.98 -3.66 -11.81
CA LEU A 40 -9.78 -4.28 -10.50
C LEU A 40 -10.26 -3.38 -9.35
N GLY A 41 -9.99 -2.07 -9.44
CA GLY A 41 -10.42 -1.06 -8.48
C GLY A 41 -11.93 -1.00 -8.33
N ILE A 42 -12.69 -1.11 -9.42
CA ILE A 42 -14.15 -1.18 -9.36
C ILE A 42 -14.62 -2.36 -8.51
N LEU A 43 -13.96 -3.52 -8.57
CA LEU A 43 -14.33 -4.69 -7.76
C LEU A 43 -13.97 -4.49 -6.29
N VAL A 44 -12.75 -3.99 -6.02
CA VAL A 44 -12.23 -3.83 -4.66
C VAL A 44 -12.93 -2.69 -3.93
N PHE A 45 -12.93 -1.48 -4.49
CA PHE A 45 -13.50 -0.31 -3.83
C PHE A 45 -15.03 -0.32 -3.78
N LYS A 46 -15.72 -1.10 -4.62
CA LYS A 46 -17.16 -1.35 -4.43
C LYS A 46 -17.43 -2.07 -3.10
N LYS A 47 -16.56 -3.01 -2.71
CA LYS A 47 -16.76 -3.85 -1.52
C LYS A 47 -16.26 -3.19 -0.25
N VAL A 48 -15.15 -2.45 -0.35
CA VAL A 48 -14.54 -1.74 0.78
C VAL A 48 -15.21 -0.38 1.02
N GLY A 49 -15.64 0.29 -0.05
CA GLY A 49 -16.14 1.66 -0.01
C GLY A 49 -15.03 2.68 0.19
N TRP A 50 -15.40 3.96 0.05
CA TRP A 50 -14.52 5.10 0.36
C TRP A 50 -14.97 5.75 1.67
N GLY A 51 -13.99 6.10 2.49
CA GLY A 51 -14.24 6.86 3.72
C GLY A 51 -14.63 8.31 3.44
N ARG A 52 -15.01 9.01 4.51
CA ARG A 52 -15.30 10.45 4.50
C ARG A 52 -14.75 11.09 5.77
N GLY A 53 -14.46 12.39 5.68
CA GLY A 53 -14.03 13.22 6.83
C GLY A 53 -12.53 13.50 6.85
N LYS A 54 -12.15 14.56 7.58
CA LYS A 54 -10.78 15.10 7.59
C LYS A 54 -9.73 14.06 8.01
N VAL A 55 -9.98 13.33 9.09
CA VAL A 55 -9.05 12.30 9.60
C VAL A 55 -8.80 11.21 8.56
N TYR A 56 -9.85 10.74 7.88
CA TYR A 56 -9.74 9.74 6.83
C TYR A 56 -8.85 10.21 5.67
N TYR A 57 -9.13 11.40 5.13
CA TYR A 57 -8.36 11.94 4.01
C TYR A 57 -6.92 12.27 4.41
N LEU A 58 -6.70 12.79 5.62
CA LEU A 58 -5.37 13.06 6.14
C LEU A 58 -4.53 11.78 6.22
N THR A 59 -5.08 10.70 6.80
CA THR A 59 -4.40 9.40 6.86
C THR A 59 -4.11 8.86 5.47
N LEU A 60 -5.09 8.90 4.56
CA LEU A 60 -4.94 8.43 3.18
C LEU A 60 -3.81 9.18 2.44
N VAL A 61 -3.84 10.52 2.49
CA VAL A 61 -2.87 11.38 1.79
C VAL A 61 -1.48 11.23 2.38
N ILE A 62 -1.34 11.27 3.71
CA ILE A 62 -0.04 11.06 4.36
C ILE A 62 0.52 9.69 4.00
N TYR A 63 -0.30 8.63 4.02
CA TYR A 63 0.14 7.28 3.66
C TYR A 63 0.65 7.21 2.22
N LEU A 64 -0.11 7.76 1.26
CA LEU A 64 0.26 7.76 -0.15
C LEU A 64 1.50 8.60 -0.42
N LEU A 65 1.59 9.82 0.15
CA LEU A 65 2.77 10.68 -0.01
C LEU A 65 4.01 10.04 0.61
N TYR A 66 3.86 9.43 1.78
CA TYR A 66 4.97 8.76 2.43
C TYR A 66 5.50 7.61 1.57
N HIS A 67 4.64 6.69 1.14
CA HIS A 67 5.09 5.51 0.39
C HIS A 67 5.49 5.78 -1.06
N SER A 68 4.96 6.84 -1.67
CA SER A 68 5.26 7.16 -3.08
C SER A 68 6.49 8.06 -3.23
N PHE A 69 6.82 8.87 -2.21
CA PHE A 69 7.88 9.89 -2.35
C PHE A 69 8.86 9.91 -1.18
N LEU A 70 8.37 9.90 0.07
CA LEU A 70 9.26 10.06 1.24
C LEU A 70 9.96 8.77 1.64
N TYR A 71 9.44 7.61 1.26
CA TYR A 71 9.94 6.32 1.69
C TYR A 71 11.37 6.06 1.19
N SER A 72 11.62 6.27 -0.11
CA SER A 72 12.98 6.14 -0.67
C SER A 72 13.96 7.11 -0.02
N PHE A 73 13.49 8.30 0.37
CA PHE A 73 14.32 9.28 1.09
C PHE A 73 14.64 8.82 2.52
N VAL A 74 13.67 8.28 3.24
CA VAL A 74 13.87 7.76 4.61
C VAL A 74 14.79 6.54 4.62
N LEU A 75 14.60 5.59 3.70
CA LEU A 75 15.53 4.47 3.51
C LEU A 75 16.93 4.98 3.23
N GLY A 76 17.03 5.93 2.31
CA GLY A 76 18.30 6.53 1.94
C GLY A 76 19.08 7.11 3.10
N ILE A 77 18.42 7.89 3.96
CA ILE A 77 19.06 8.43 5.17
C ILE A 77 19.52 7.33 6.13
N LEU A 78 18.74 6.25 6.24
CA LEU A 78 18.99 5.16 7.18
C LEU A 78 20.07 4.18 6.69
N GLU A 79 20.35 4.14 5.39
CA GLU A 79 21.43 3.33 4.84
C GLU A 79 22.81 3.89 5.25
N PRO A 80 23.79 3.03 5.59
CA PRO A 80 25.12 3.47 5.99
C PRO A 80 25.82 4.21 4.87
N GLY A 81 26.27 5.43 5.16
CA GLY A 81 26.87 6.29 4.15
C GLY A 81 25.85 7.05 3.30
N GLY A 82 24.55 6.83 3.46
CA GLY A 82 23.51 7.56 2.73
C GLY A 82 23.56 9.07 2.95
N LEU A 83 23.89 9.53 4.17
CA LEU A 83 24.14 10.96 4.44
C LEU A 83 25.38 11.52 3.70
N LYS A 84 26.38 10.69 3.40
CA LYS A 84 27.54 11.08 2.58
C LYS A 84 27.23 11.02 1.09
N GLN A 85 26.45 10.04 0.65
CA GLN A 85 26.04 9.86 -0.75
C GLN A 85 24.98 10.90 -1.19
N ALA A 86 24.22 11.44 -0.23
CA ALA A 86 23.30 12.54 -0.43
C ALA A 86 23.97 13.87 -0.84
N SER A 87 25.32 13.95 -0.84
CA SER A 87 26.03 15.13 -1.33
C SER A 87 26.13 15.19 -2.86
N ASP A 88 25.95 14.07 -3.56
CA ASP A 88 25.95 14.04 -5.02
C ASP A 88 24.59 14.56 -5.53
N GLN A 89 24.60 15.80 -6.02
CA GLN A 89 23.41 16.60 -6.35
C GLN A 89 22.71 16.14 -7.65
N VAL A 90 22.18 14.92 -7.69
CA VAL A 90 21.27 14.53 -8.76
C VAL A 90 19.84 14.75 -8.27
N ILE A 91 19.21 15.79 -8.80
CA ILE A 91 17.75 15.96 -8.76
C ILE A 91 17.26 15.69 -10.17
N GLY A 92 16.44 14.66 -10.32
CA GLY A 92 15.88 14.25 -11.60
C GLY A 92 14.46 13.77 -11.43
N ALA A 93 13.66 13.94 -12.47
CA ALA A 93 12.36 13.29 -12.55
C ALA A 93 12.14 12.83 -13.99
N GLY A 94 11.45 11.72 -14.15
CA GLY A 94 11.14 11.22 -15.48
C GLY A 94 10.02 10.21 -15.46
N PHE A 95 9.69 9.75 -16.66
CA PHE A 95 8.69 8.73 -16.88
C PHE A 95 9.16 7.77 -17.97
N GLY A 96 8.72 6.52 -17.90
CA GLY A 96 9.15 5.46 -18.80
C GLY A 96 8.06 4.43 -19.01
N PHE A 97 8.23 3.63 -20.04
CA PHE A 97 7.30 2.57 -20.43
C PHE A 97 8.04 1.26 -20.59
N GLU A 98 7.40 0.17 -20.17
CA GLU A 98 7.96 -1.17 -20.31
C GLU A 98 7.55 -1.79 -21.65
N VAL A 99 8.47 -2.49 -22.29
CA VAL A 99 8.20 -3.23 -23.54
C VAL A 99 7.31 -4.43 -23.23
N PRO A 100 6.27 -4.72 -24.04
CA PRO A 100 5.43 -5.90 -23.86
C PRO A 100 6.26 -7.19 -23.74
N THR A 101 6.03 -7.93 -22.67
CA THR A 101 6.62 -9.25 -22.45
C THR A 101 5.75 -10.35 -23.07
N PRO A 102 6.20 -11.61 -23.15
CA PRO A 102 5.35 -12.71 -23.59
C PRO A 102 4.06 -12.82 -22.75
N PRO A 103 2.93 -13.34 -23.28
CA PRO A 103 1.61 -13.27 -22.63
C PRO A 103 1.53 -13.91 -21.25
N VAL A 104 2.39 -14.89 -20.96
CA VAL A 104 2.49 -15.53 -19.65
C VAL A 104 2.87 -14.55 -18.52
N TYR A 105 3.54 -13.45 -18.86
CA TYR A 105 3.98 -12.41 -17.93
C TYR A 105 3.07 -11.18 -17.92
N PHE A 106 1.89 -11.23 -18.57
CA PHE A 106 0.97 -10.11 -18.61
C PHE A 106 0.67 -9.47 -17.23
N PRO A 107 0.43 -10.23 -16.13
CA PRO A 107 0.21 -9.63 -14.81
C PRO A 107 1.42 -8.84 -14.28
N LEU A 108 2.64 -9.29 -14.59
CA LEU A 108 3.86 -8.59 -14.20
C LEU A 108 4.03 -7.32 -15.03
N TRP A 109 3.89 -7.43 -16.35
CA TRP A 109 4.00 -6.28 -17.25
C TRP A 109 2.94 -5.22 -16.94
N VAL A 110 1.66 -5.58 -16.77
CA VAL A 110 0.61 -4.60 -16.47
C VAL A 110 0.82 -3.89 -15.12
N SER A 111 1.61 -4.50 -14.23
CA SER A 111 2.02 -3.93 -12.93
C SER A 111 3.11 -2.86 -13.06
N GLN A 112 3.97 -2.95 -14.10
CA GLN A 112 5.15 -2.12 -14.31
C GLN A 112 5.15 -1.37 -15.66
N ALA A 113 4.07 -1.50 -16.43
CA ALA A 113 3.88 -1.02 -17.80
C ALA A 113 4.29 0.44 -18.04
N PHE A 114 4.14 1.28 -17.03
CA PHE A 114 4.77 2.59 -16.99
C PHE A 114 5.28 2.88 -15.59
N ALA A 115 6.24 3.78 -15.48
CA ALA A 115 6.78 4.22 -14.22
C ALA A 115 7.00 5.73 -14.23
N PHE A 116 6.80 6.36 -13.09
CA PHE A 116 7.32 7.69 -12.80
C PHE A 116 8.44 7.52 -11.78
N TRP A 117 9.59 8.13 -12.03
CA TRP A 117 10.68 8.15 -11.06
C TRP A 117 11.02 9.57 -10.65
N VAL A 118 11.38 9.71 -9.39
CA VAL A 118 11.98 10.93 -8.85
C VAL A 118 13.30 10.53 -8.21
N ILE A 119 14.38 11.14 -8.67
CA ILE A 119 15.70 11.03 -8.07
C ILE A 119 15.92 12.27 -7.22
N PHE A 120 16.19 12.09 -5.93
CA PHE A 120 16.55 13.17 -5.03
C PHE A 120 17.79 12.78 -4.24
N LYS A 121 18.90 13.48 -4.48
CA LYS A 121 20.17 13.29 -3.76
C LYS A 121 20.65 11.82 -3.77
N GLY A 122 20.64 11.21 -4.96
CA GLY A 122 21.04 9.81 -5.16
C GLY A 122 19.95 8.78 -4.84
N TYR A 123 18.77 9.19 -4.35
CA TYR A 123 17.67 8.28 -4.03
C TYR A 123 16.60 8.26 -5.10
N GLU A 124 16.24 7.08 -5.57
CA GLU A 124 15.18 6.88 -6.56
C GLU A 124 13.88 6.42 -5.89
N ALA A 125 12.81 7.19 -6.09
CA ALA A 125 11.45 6.80 -5.80
C ALA A 125 10.74 6.45 -7.09
N ILE A 126 10.41 5.18 -7.28
CA ILE A 126 9.72 4.68 -8.47
C ILE A 126 8.26 4.38 -8.11
N VAL A 127 7.35 5.02 -8.86
CA VAL A 127 5.92 4.85 -8.74
C VAL A 127 5.41 4.12 -9.99
N VAL A 128 4.86 2.93 -9.78
CA VAL A 128 4.32 2.06 -10.83
C VAL A 128 2.83 1.79 -10.58
N PRO A 129 2.07 1.35 -11.59
CA PRO A 129 0.64 1.06 -11.47
C PRO A 129 0.28 0.17 -10.29
N PHE A 130 1.05 -0.90 -10.06
CA PHE A 130 0.82 -1.79 -8.92
C PHE A 130 0.97 -1.07 -7.57
N THR A 131 2.03 -0.29 -7.38
CA THR A 131 2.28 0.40 -6.10
C THR A 131 1.25 1.49 -5.85
N LEU A 132 0.80 2.19 -6.89
CA LEU A 132 -0.30 3.14 -6.81
C LEU A 132 -1.62 2.44 -6.41
N PHE A 133 -1.95 1.34 -7.07
CA PHE A 133 -3.18 0.61 -6.80
C PHE A 133 -3.21 0.05 -5.37
N ILE A 134 -2.18 -0.70 -4.98
CA ILE A 134 -2.12 -1.32 -3.65
C ILE A 134 -1.97 -0.25 -2.56
N GLY A 135 -1.25 0.84 -2.85
CA GLY A 135 -1.15 2.01 -1.98
C GLY A 135 -2.50 2.67 -1.75
N ALA A 136 -3.33 2.81 -2.79
CA ALA A 136 -4.69 3.33 -2.66
C ALA A 136 -5.59 2.39 -1.84
N VAL A 137 -5.47 1.08 -2.01
CA VAL A 137 -6.21 0.08 -1.22
C VAL A 137 -5.81 0.16 0.26
N LEU A 138 -4.51 0.11 0.55
CA LEU A 138 -3.98 0.16 1.91
C LEU A 138 -4.29 1.49 2.58
N GLY A 139 -4.01 2.61 1.92
CA GLY A 139 -4.30 3.94 2.45
C GLY A 139 -5.79 4.15 2.73
N ASN A 140 -6.68 3.64 1.87
CA ASN A 140 -8.13 3.69 2.11
C ASN A 140 -8.51 2.88 3.35
N LEU A 141 -8.03 1.63 3.44
CA LEU A 141 -8.30 0.77 4.59
C LEU A 141 -7.72 1.34 5.89
N LEU A 142 -6.52 1.92 5.85
CA LEU A 142 -5.87 2.56 6.97
C LEU A 142 -6.70 3.75 7.47
N GLY A 143 -7.11 4.65 6.55
CA GLY A 143 -7.96 5.79 6.89
C GLY A 143 -9.31 5.35 7.48
N LEU A 144 -9.92 4.29 6.94
CA LEU A 144 -11.16 3.73 7.47
C LEU A 144 -10.96 3.17 8.89
N ASN A 145 -9.85 2.46 9.13
CA ASN A 145 -9.51 1.92 10.44
C ASN A 145 -9.26 3.04 11.46
N VAL A 146 -8.43 4.03 11.13
CA VAL A 146 -8.15 5.17 12.02
C VAL A 146 -9.45 5.89 12.38
N ARG A 147 -10.32 6.17 11.40
CA ARG A 147 -11.63 6.78 11.66
C ARG A 147 -12.50 5.90 12.58
N ALA A 148 -12.53 4.59 12.35
CA ALA A 148 -13.29 3.67 13.19
C ALA A 148 -12.76 3.62 14.63
N ILE A 149 -11.44 3.69 14.83
CA ILE A 149 -10.81 3.78 16.15
C ILE A 149 -11.23 5.07 16.86
N PHE A 150 -11.17 6.22 16.19
CA PHE A 150 -11.63 7.49 16.76
C PHE A 150 -13.11 7.45 17.12
N LYS A 151 -13.94 6.85 16.25
CA LYS A 151 -15.37 6.70 16.52
C LYS A 151 -15.61 5.84 17.76
N LEU A 152 -14.95 4.68 17.84
CA LEU A 152 -15.06 3.78 18.99
C LEU A 152 -14.60 4.45 20.28
N TYR A 153 -13.46 5.15 20.24
CA TYR A 153 -12.92 5.88 21.40
C TYR A 153 -13.94 6.87 21.98
N ASN A 154 -14.70 7.55 21.13
CA ASN A 154 -15.71 8.52 21.54
C ASN A 154 -17.00 7.90 22.09
N VAL A 155 -17.33 6.66 21.70
CA VAL A 155 -18.56 5.99 22.13
C VAL A 155 -18.34 5.15 23.40
N THR A 156 -17.14 4.61 23.61
CA THR A 156 -16.82 3.78 24.77
C THR A 156 -16.70 4.62 26.05
N GLU A 157 -17.34 4.21 27.14
CA GLU A 157 -17.42 4.99 28.37
C GLU A 157 -16.22 4.80 29.31
N THR A 158 -15.63 3.60 29.36
CA THR A 158 -14.55 3.29 30.30
C THR A 158 -13.17 3.29 29.64
N LYS A 159 -12.16 3.78 30.37
CA LYS A 159 -10.76 3.78 29.90
C LYS A 159 -10.23 2.37 29.64
N ALA A 160 -10.62 1.39 30.46
CA ALA A 160 -10.21 -0.01 30.30
C ALA A 160 -10.79 -0.64 29.02
N ALA A 161 -12.08 -0.45 28.74
CA ALA A 161 -12.70 -0.97 27.51
C ALA A 161 -12.17 -0.27 26.25
N ARG A 162 -11.79 1.02 26.35
CA ARG A 162 -11.08 1.72 25.27
C ARG A 162 -9.76 1.01 24.97
N SER A 163 -8.88 0.87 25.97
CA SER A 163 -7.55 0.30 25.80
C SER A 163 -7.56 -1.12 25.23
N ILE A 164 -8.45 -2.00 25.72
CA ILE A 164 -8.52 -3.42 25.29
C ILE A 164 -8.80 -3.55 23.78
N ILE A 165 -9.56 -2.63 23.20
CA ILE A 165 -9.95 -2.71 21.78
C ILE A 165 -9.06 -1.82 20.91
N THR A 166 -8.66 -0.64 21.39
CA THR A 166 -7.90 0.31 20.57
C THR A 166 -6.41 -0.05 20.46
N LEU A 167 -5.79 -0.65 21.50
CA LEU A 167 -4.36 -0.99 21.45
C LEU A 167 -4.03 -2.03 20.36
N PRO A 168 -4.73 -3.18 20.27
CA PRO A 168 -4.49 -4.14 19.19
C PRO A 168 -4.76 -3.55 17.80
N ALA A 169 -5.81 -2.73 17.67
CA ALA A 169 -6.15 -2.08 16.41
C ALA A 169 -5.08 -1.07 15.97
N LEU A 170 -4.52 -0.29 16.91
CA LEU A 170 -3.39 0.60 16.65
C LEU A 170 -2.13 -0.19 16.28
N GLY A 171 -1.90 -1.34 16.91
CA GLY A 171 -0.81 -2.25 16.54
C GLY A 171 -0.92 -2.75 15.10
N ILE A 172 -2.10 -3.19 14.67
CA ILE A 172 -2.35 -3.64 13.29
C ILE A 172 -2.18 -2.47 12.31
N VAL A 173 -2.75 -1.30 12.61
CA VAL A 173 -2.62 -0.09 11.79
C VAL A 173 -1.15 0.32 11.66
N SER A 174 -0.39 0.32 12.75
CA SER A 174 1.04 0.67 12.74
C SER A 174 1.87 -0.34 11.95
N GLY A 175 1.70 -1.64 12.20
CA GLY A 175 2.45 -2.70 11.51
C GLY A 175 2.16 -2.79 10.00
N THR A 176 0.94 -2.46 9.59
CA THR A 176 0.54 -2.42 8.17
C THR A 176 0.84 -1.09 7.48
N SER A 177 1.31 -0.08 8.23
CA SER A 177 1.69 1.21 7.66
C SER A 177 3.08 1.22 7.04
N CYS A 178 3.89 0.15 7.12
CA CYS A 178 5.29 0.18 6.71
C CYS A 178 5.82 -1.17 6.18
N CYS A 179 4.96 -1.94 5.52
CA CYS A 179 5.15 -3.37 5.19
C CYS A 179 6.48 -3.76 4.54
N LEU A 180 7.09 -2.87 3.75
CA LEU A 180 8.39 -3.08 3.10
C LEU A 180 9.59 -2.55 3.92
N ALA A 181 9.33 -1.54 4.74
CA ALA A 181 10.32 -0.68 5.37
C ALA A 181 10.98 -1.34 6.57
N LEU A 182 10.20 -1.64 7.60
CA LEU A 182 10.76 -2.02 8.89
C LEU A 182 11.52 -3.36 8.84
N PRO A 183 11.00 -4.44 8.24
CA PRO A 183 11.72 -5.70 8.19
C PRO A 183 13.06 -5.56 7.45
N SER A 184 13.07 -4.87 6.30
CA SER A 184 14.26 -4.69 5.49
C SER A 184 15.28 -3.78 6.19
N ILE A 185 14.86 -2.64 6.74
CA ILE A 185 15.73 -1.72 7.50
C ILE A 185 16.36 -2.44 8.70
N VAL A 186 15.56 -3.21 9.44
CA VAL A 186 16.05 -3.96 10.60
C VAL A 186 17.06 -5.02 10.17
N LEU A 187 16.77 -5.78 9.11
CA LEU A 187 17.69 -6.78 8.58
C LEU A 187 19.00 -6.14 8.10
N TYR A 188 18.95 -5.05 7.35
CA TYR A 188 20.14 -4.30 6.96
C TYR A 188 20.94 -3.84 8.17
N SER A 189 20.28 -3.19 9.14
CA SER A 189 20.92 -2.69 10.37
C SER A 189 21.62 -3.81 11.16
N VAL A 190 21.00 -4.98 11.26
CA VAL A 190 21.58 -6.17 11.90
C VAL A 190 22.75 -6.71 11.09
N ALA A 191 22.62 -6.81 9.75
CA ALA A 191 23.70 -7.25 8.88
C ALA A 191 24.95 -6.38 9.04
N LEU A 192 24.77 -5.07 9.21
CA LEU A 192 25.87 -4.12 9.37
C LEU A 192 26.49 -4.16 10.77
N SER A 193 25.66 -4.39 11.79
CA SER A 193 26.11 -4.46 13.19
C SER A 193 26.83 -5.77 13.50
N PHE A 194 26.53 -6.84 12.76
CA PHE A 194 27.06 -8.18 12.98
C PHE A 194 27.68 -8.75 11.68
N PRO A 195 28.99 -8.51 11.44
CA PRO A 195 29.70 -8.97 10.24
C PRO A 195 29.57 -10.47 9.93
N ILE A 196 29.38 -11.29 10.97
CA ILE A 196 29.21 -12.74 10.87
C ILE A 196 27.86 -13.12 10.23
N LEU A 197 26.83 -12.29 10.44
CA LEU A 197 25.48 -12.52 9.92
C LEU A 197 25.25 -11.86 8.56
N SER A 198 26.12 -10.93 8.14
CA SER A 198 25.93 -10.16 6.92
C SER A 198 25.76 -11.02 5.67
N PRO A 199 26.58 -12.04 5.39
CA PRO A 199 26.44 -12.83 4.15
C PRO A 199 25.08 -13.53 4.06
N SER A 200 24.61 -14.11 5.18
CA SER A 200 23.32 -14.80 5.25
C SER A 200 22.14 -13.84 5.09
N ILE A 201 22.22 -12.66 5.71
CA ILE A 201 21.17 -11.65 5.59
C ILE A 201 21.14 -11.05 4.17
N LEU A 202 22.29 -10.74 3.58
CA LEU A 202 22.36 -10.25 2.20
C LEU A 202 21.87 -11.30 1.20
N ALA A 203 22.16 -12.58 1.42
CA ALA A 203 21.63 -13.67 0.59
C ALA A 203 20.09 -13.77 0.69
N LEU A 204 19.52 -13.55 1.88
CA LEU A 204 18.07 -13.49 2.05
C LEU A 204 17.47 -12.28 1.33
N LEU A 205 18.05 -11.09 1.55
CA LEU A 205 17.57 -9.82 0.97
C LEU A 205 17.66 -9.80 -0.56
N SER A 206 18.65 -10.48 -1.15
CA SER A 206 18.81 -10.62 -2.60
C SER A 206 17.96 -11.75 -3.21
N SER A 207 17.25 -12.54 -2.40
CA SER A 207 16.45 -13.66 -2.90
C SER A 207 15.15 -13.18 -3.58
N SER A 208 14.82 -13.80 -4.71
CA SER A 208 13.55 -13.53 -5.43
C SER A 208 12.32 -13.84 -4.57
N THR A 209 12.41 -14.85 -3.68
CA THR A 209 11.35 -15.20 -2.73
C THR A 209 11.10 -14.08 -1.73
N TYR A 210 12.16 -13.52 -1.12
CA TYR A 210 12.03 -12.39 -0.21
C TYR A 210 11.44 -11.18 -0.93
N PHE A 211 11.97 -10.83 -2.10
CA PHE A 211 11.43 -9.74 -2.91
C PHE A 211 9.94 -9.92 -3.22
N SER A 212 9.55 -11.11 -3.67
CA SER A 212 8.16 -11.41 -4.02
C SER A 212 7.23 -11.34 -2.81
N LEU A 213 7.66 -11.88 -1.67
CA LEU A 213 6.90 -11.85 -0.42
C LEU A 213 6.72 -10.41 0.08
N VAL A 214 7.81 -9.64 0.13
CA VAL A 214 7.78 -8.30 0.73
C VAL A 214 7.11 -7.30 -0.20
N TYR A 215 7.35 -7.38 -1.51
CA TYR A 215 6.83 -6.44 -2.50
C TYR A 215 5.39 -6.74 -2.92
N TYR A 216 5.02 -8.01 -3.12
CA TYR A 216 3.67 -8.38 -3.56
C TYR A 216 2.83 -9.02 -2.46
N GLY A 217 3.41 -9.90 -1.64
CA GLY A 217 2.69 -10.65 -0.61
C GLY A 217 2.24 -9.81 0.59
N LEU A 218 3.17 -9.11 1.24
CA LEU A 218 2.91 -8.35 2.46
C LEU A 218 1.86 -7.25 2.27
N PRO A 219 1.84 -6.47 1.18
CA PRO A 219 0.77 -5.50 0.94
C PRO A 219 -0.62 -6.15 0.86
N ILE A 220 -0.73 -7.33 0.23
CA ILE A 220 -1.99 -8.08 0.15
C ILE A 220 -2.39 -8.57 1.54
N ILE A 221 -1.49 -9.21 2.28
CA ILE A 221 -1.75 -9.70 3.65
C ILE A 221 -2.17 -8.54 4.56
N SER A 222 -1.49 -7.41 4.46
CA SER A 222 -1.77 -6.20 5.23
C SER A 222 -3.16 -5.63 4.91
N SER A 223 -3.57 -5.65 3.63
CA SER A 223 -4.91 -5.23 3.22
C SER A 223 -5.99 -6.13 3.82
N VAL A 224 -5.75 -7.45 3.87
CA VAL A 224 -6.69 -8.41 4.49
C VAL A 224 -6.77 -8.17 5.99
N ALA A 225 -5.64 -8.01 6.68
CA ALA A 225 -5.58 -7.73 8.11
C ALA A 225 -6.34 -6.44 8.46
N LEU A 226 -6.10 -5.35 7.73
CA LEU A 226 -6.81 -4.09 7.92
C LEU A 226 -8.31 -4.21 7.64
N TYR A 227 -8.70 -4.97 6.62
CA TYR A 227 -10.11 -5.20 6.30
C TYR A 227 -10.84 -5.97 7.42
N LEU A 228 -10.22 -7.01 7.95
CA LEU A 228 -10.75 -7.77 9.08
C LEU A 228 -10.82 -6.91 10.34
N ASN A 229 -9.78 -6.13 10.64
CA ASN A 229 -9.78 -5.20 11.77
C ASN A 229 -10.90 -4.16 11.66
N LEU A 230 -11.12 -3.59 10.48
CA LEU A 230 -12.21 -2.65 10.22
C LEU A 230 -13.58 -3.28 10.51
N ARG A 231 -13.80 -4.54 10.11
CA ARG A 231 -15.04 -5.26 10.40
C ARG A 231 -15.25 -5.44 11.90
N VAL A 232 -14.21 -5.79 12.64
CA VAL A 232 -14.27 -5.96 14.11
C VAL A 232 -14.58 -4.63 14.79
N LEU A 233 -13.85 -3.57 14.45
CA LEU A 233 -14.08 -2.22 14.99
C LEU A 233 -15.48 -1.69 14.69
N SER A 234 -15.99 -1.93 13.48
CA SER A 234 -17.34 -1.50 13.08
C SER A 234 -18.42 -2.23 13.89
N LYS A 235 -18.26 -3.54 14.11
CA LYS A 235 -19.16 -4.33 14.96
C LYS A 235 -19.11 -3.85 16.42
N ALA A 236 -17.91 -3.66 16.97
CA ALA A 236 -17.72 -3.17 18.33
C ALA A 236 -18.36 -1.80 18.54
N THR A 237 -18.13 -0.87 17.60
CA THR A 237 -18.71 0.48 17.66
C THR A 237 -20.23 0.43 17.70
N ARG A 238 -20.85 -0.37 16.82
CA ARG A 238 -22.30 -0.52 16.78
C ARG A 238 -22.87 -1.11 18.07
N ALA A 239 -22.17 -2.09 18.66
CA ALA A 239 -22.58 -2.68 19.93
C ALA A 239 -22.55 -1.64 21.06
N CYS A 240 -21.50 -0.81 21.14
CA CYS A 240 -21.41 0.26 22.13
C CYS A 240 -22.49 1.35 21.92
N GLU A 241 -22.79 1.72 20.67
CA GLU A 241 -23.85 2.69 20.36
C GLU A 241 -25.23 2.19 20.82
N LEU A 242 -25.55 0.92 20.54
CA LEU A 242 -26.81 0.30 20.96
C LEU A 242 -26.93 0.20 22.48
N GLY A 243 -25.86 -0.20 23.18
CA GLY A 243 -25.84 -0.26 24.64
C GLY A 243 -26.10 1.10 25.29
N LYS A 244 -25.53 2.17 24.71
CA LYS A 244 -25.72 3.54 25.20
C LYS A 244 -27.15 4.05 24.99
N SER A 245 -27.76 3.73 23.86
CA SER A 245 -29.17 4.06 23.58
C SER A 245 -30.12 3.35 24.52
N ALA A 246 -29.90 2.04 24.79
CA ALA A 246 -30.71 1.26 25.72
C ALA A 246 -30.59 1.79 27.17
N PHE A 247 -29.39 2.18 27.60
CA PHE A 247 -29.19 2.77 28.94
C PHE A 247 -29.92 4.11 29.10
N LYS A 248 -29.94 4.96 28.06
CA LYS A 248 -30.66 6.24 28.09
C LYS A 248 -32.18 6.08 28.18
N SER A 249 -32.77 5.09 27.50
CA SER A 249 -34.22 4.86 27.54
C SER A 249 -34.72 4.31 28.88
N THR A 250 -33.86 3.69 29.67
CA THR A 250 -34.23 3.18 31.01
C THR A 250 -34.18 4.27 32.09
N LEU A 251 -33.52 5.39 31.80
CA LEU A 251 -33.34 6.53 32.71
C LEU A 251 -34.30 7.70 32.42
N SER A 252 -35.09 7.62 31.35
CA SER A 252 -36.13 8.58 30.98
C SER A 252 -37.51 8.05 31.31
#